data_AF-A0A9N8F0F6-F1
#
_entry.id   AF-A0A9N8F0F6-F1
#
_cell.length_a   1.000
_cell.length_b   1.000
_cell.length_c   1.000
_cell.angle_alpha   90.00
_cell.angle_beta   90.00
_cell.angle_gamma   90.00
#
_symmetry.space_group_name_H-M   'P 1'
#
loop_
_entity.id
_entity.type
_entity.pdbx_description
1 polymer ?
#
loop_
_entity_poly.entity_id
_entity_poly.type
_entity_poly.pdbx_seq_one_letter_code
_entity_poly.pdbx_strand_id
1 'polypeptide(L)'
;MQLLRVAALLFVAVYTYDAISTYRKYAVEYLRAVSTLEENVKELEEDVREVQALHHLGLNKNNRTHTNATTTLEEEMEPHTKLLVVQSSNSSTTKKEKPYLVLHVGPPKHATTYLQCVLSGTKARELMLQEDRYEYMGTAQCEGAHDESGLLSHTPTFSESIIEGGVNHNKHKPKLTKQFLQKLEYLEEHNINGLIVFEMLGGNLLMASSKYPQAFPLILNTVMARFRVKIVINYKYLFDYITSMYNQHIKPTGKYNAENKNWPGQAGPDGKKGDYIRPFDTESQEALYYLKMIKRNRQSKTAIVRQKYIHAGVDPRDISILDMTVSHQTVLTALLCDHLPGASGACAHARAGTFPIPPKDKMSANPSFPINYDILATAAWKDGLVNTTNLSRGTVIQAIKARQEKQLNRTLHDFPKTCMDTKKIQKLLTLSIEVDRNLFGTSQTREEALTQKFWDGKPTKLCSVDTNVVLADPEWRDWFANTTTMTM
;
A
#
# COMPACT_ATOMS: atom_id res chain seq x y z
N MET A 1 -39.61 -44.53 24.98
CA MET A 1 -40.25 -43.43 24.21
C MET A 1 -40.35 -42.11 24.98
N GLN A 2 -40.78 -42.07 26.25
CA GLN A 2 -40.91 -40.80 27.01
C GLN A 2 -39.57 -40.06 27.20
N LEU A 3 -38.48 -40.77 27.52
CA LEU A 3 -37.13 -40.18 27.64
C LEU A 3 -36.63 -39.52 26.34
N LEU A 4 -36.94 -40.10 25.18
CA LEU A 4 -36.56 -39.57 23.87
C LEU A 4 -37.33 -38.27 23.53
N ARG A 5 -38.59 -38.15 23.96
CA ARG A 5 -39.37 -36.91 23.79
C ARG A 5 -38.85 -35.78 24.67
N VAL A 6 -38.45 -36.09 25.91
CA VAL A 6 -37.83 -35.11 26.82
C VAL A 6 -36.48 -34.63 26.28
N ALA A 7 -35.64 -35.53 25.76
CA ALA A 7 -34.36 -35.18 25.15
C ALA A 7 -34.52 -34.28 23.91
N ALA A 8 -35.50 -34.55 23.04
CA ALA A 8 -35.77 -33.73 21.86
C ALA A 8 -36.26 -32.31 22.24
N LEU A 9 -37.13 -32.20 23.26
CA LEU A 9 -37.61 -30.90 23.75
C LEU A 9 -36.48 -30.08 24.39
N LEU A 10 -35.60 -30.72 25.16
CA LEU A 10 -34.42 -30.06 25.72
C LEU A 10 -33.44 -29.59 24.62
N PHE A 11 -33.26 -30.39 23.56
CA PHE A 11 -32.41 -30.00 22.43
C PHE A 11 -32.97 -28.77 21.70
N VAL A 12 -34.28 -28.72 21.45
CA VAL A 12 -34.94 -27.55 20.85
C VAL A 12 -34.87 -26.33 21.78
N ALA A 13 -35.05 -26.51 23.09
CA ALA A 13 -34.94 -25.42 24.07
C ALA A 13 -33.51 -24.84 24.15
N VAL A 14 -32.47 -25.69 24.14
CA VAL A 14 -31.07 -25.24 24.14
C VAL A 14 -30.75 -24.51 22.84
N TYR A 15 -31.19 -25.03 21.70
CA TYR A 15 -30.93 -24.42 20.39
C TYR A 15 -31.64 -23.07 20.23
N THR A 16 -32.89 -22.96 20.69
CA THR A 16 -33.65 -21.70 20.68
C THR A 16 -33.07 -20.67 21.66
N TYR A 17 -32.60 -21.11 22.83
CA TYR A 17 -31.94 -20.22 23.79
C TYR A 17 -30.65 -19.63 23.23
N ASP A 18 -29.83 -20.42 22.54
CA ASP A 18 -28.57 -19.95 21.96
C ASP A 18 -28.80 -18.98 20.79
N ALA A 19 -29.85 -19.23 19.98
CA ALA A 19 -30.30 -18.31 18.95
C ALA A 19 -30.80 -16.98 19.55
N ILE A 20 -31.63 -17.02 20.60
CA ILE A 20 -32.15 -15.81 21.28
C ILE A 20 -31.00 -15.02 21.94
N SER A 21 -30.05 -15.69 22.57
CA SER A 21 -28.86 -15.08 23.16
C SER A 21 -28.03 -14.34 22.11
N THR A 22 -27.82 -14.98 20.95
CA THR A 22 -27.11 -14.40 19.81
C THR A 22 -27.85 -13.18 19.25
N TYR A 23 -29.17 -13.26 19.06
CA TYR A 23 -30.00 -12.12 18.62
C TYR A 23 -29.98 -10.96 19.62
N ARG A 24 -30.02 -11.24 20.93
CA ARG A 24 -29.94 -10.21 21.97
C ARG A 24 -28.60 -9.47 21.92
N LYS A 25 -27.50 -10.17 21.66
CA LYS A 25 -26.18 -9.55 21.49
C LYS A 25 -26.15 -8.62 20.28
N TYR A 26 -26.69 -9.06 19.13
CA TYR A 26 -26.79 -8.20 17.94
C TYR A 26 -27.71 -7.00 18.16
N ALA A 27 -28.83 -7.16 18.85
CA ALA A 27 -29.73 -6.05 19.19
C ALA A 27 -29.04 -5.00 20.09
N VAL A 28 -28.23 -5.43 21.06
CA VAL A 28 -27.45 -4.50 21.91
C VAL A 28 -26.37 -3.77 21.10
N GLU A 29 -25.66 -4.45 20.20
CA GLU A 29 -24.67 -3.80 19.32
C GLU A 29 -25.35 -2.82 18.35
N TYR A 30 -26.51 -3.17 17.81
CA TYR A 30 -27.32 -2.29 16.96
C TYR A 30 -27.80 -1.05 17.73
N LEU A 31 -28.33 -1.21 18.94
CA LEU A 31 -28.76 -0.10 19.78
C LEU A 31 -27.60 0.84 20.17
N ARG A 32 -26.40 0.30 20.44
CA ARG A 32 -25.20 1.14 20.64
C ARG A 32 -24.84 1.93 19.39
N ALA A 33 -24.89 1.31 18.22
CA ALA A 33 -24.60 1.99 16.96
C ALA A 33 -25.62 3.11 16.67
N VAL A 34 -26.91 2.88 16.95
CA VAL A 34 -27.96 3.90 16.85
C VAL A 34 -27.73 5.04 17.83
N SER A 35 -27.40 4.75 19.10
CA SER A 35 -27.09 5.78 20.11
C SER A 35 -25.90 6.65 19.72
N THR A 36 -24.83 6.07 19.18
CA THR A 36 -23.69 6.84 18.65
C THR A 36 -24.09 7.70 17.45
N LEU A 37 -25.01 7.22 16.60
CA LEU A 37 -25.53 8.00 15.48
C LEU A 37 -26.34 9.21 15.97
N GLU A 38 -27.19 9.02 16.99
CA GLU A 38 -28.00 10.08 17.60
C GLU A 38 -27.12 11.17 18.27
N GLU A 39 -26.02 10.78 18.93
CA GLU A 39 -25.05 11.73 19.48
C GLU A 39 -24.38 12.57 18.37
N ASN A 40 -23.91 11.92 17.29
CA ASN A 40 -23.31 12.62 16.16
C ASN A 40 -24.30 13.56 15.45
N VAL A 41 -25.59 13.19 15.37
CA VAL A 41 -26.63 14.06 14.80
C VAL A 41 -26.87 15.28 15.67
N LYS A 42 -26.90 15.13 17.00
CA LYS A 42 -27.05 16.25 17.93
C LYS A 42 -25.88 17.24 17.85
N GLU A 43 -24.65 16.74 17.77
CA GLU A 43 -23.45 17.58 17.56
C GLU A 43 -23.57 18.38 16.26
N LEU A 44 -23.99 17.73 15.17
CA LEU A 44 -24.19 18.39 13.88
C LEU A 44 -25.32 19.45 13.92
N GLU A 45 -26.40 19.19 14.66
CA GLU A 45 -27.50 20.15 14.85
C GLU A 45 -27.08 21.36 15.71
N GLU A 46 -26.12 21.18 16.62
CA GLU A 46 -25.55 22.27 17.41
C GLU A 46 -24.63 23.16 16.55
N ASP A 47 -23.77 22.55 15.73
CA ASP A 47 -22.94 23.26 14.75
C ASP A 47 -23.79 24.07 13.76
N VAL A 48 -24.87 23.47 13.24
CA VAL A 48 -25.79 24.17 12.32
C VAL A 48 -26.48 25.35 13.01
N ARG A 49 -26.88 25.19 14.28
CA ARG A 49 -27.47 26.30 15.06
C ARG A 49 -26.47 27.42 15.32
N GLU A 50 -25.21 27.09 15.61
CA GLU A 50 -24.15 28.09 15.79
C GLU A 50 -23.93 28.89 14.48
N VAL A 51 -23.83 28.20 13.34
CA VAL A 51 -23.68 28.84 12.02
C VAL A 51 -24.88 29.74 11.70
N GLN A 52 -26.10 29.28 11.98
CA GLN A 52 -27.32 30.07 11.76
C GLN A 52 -27.39 31.29 12.70
N ALA A 53 -26.99 31.15 13.96
CA ALA A 53 -26.92 32.26 14.91
C ALA A 53 -25.89 33.32 14.48
N LEU A 54 -24.71 32.89 14.01
CA LEU A 54 -23.69 33.78 13.47
C LEU A 54 -24.17 34.51 12.21
N HIS A 55 -24.95 33.85 11.35
CA HIS A 55 -25.55 34.46 10.18
C HIS A 55 -26.60 35.52 10.55
N HIS A 56 -27.45 35.26 11.54
CA HIS A 56 -28.45 36.22 12.03
C HIS A 56 -27.86 37.46 12.71
N LEU A 57 -26.68 37.34 13.32
CA LEU A 57 -25.98 38.47 13.94
C LEU A 57 -25.24 39.36 12.92
N GLY A 58 -25.34 39.08 11.62
CA GLY A 58 -24.68 39.87 10.57
C GLY A 58 -23.15 39.85 10.65
N LEU A 59 -22.57 38.94 11.45
CA LEU A 59 -21.14 38.81 11.67
C LEU A 59 -20.52 38.03 10.51
N ASN A 60 -20.39 38.70 9.37
CA ASN A 60 -19.58 38.21 8.27
C ASN A 60 -18.10 38.29 8.69
N LYS A 61 -17.44 37.15 8.90
CA LYS A 61 -16.08 37.01 9.47
C LYS A 61 -14.96 37.57 8.57
N ASN A 62 -15.27 38.39 7.57
CA ASN A 62 -14.33 38.89 6.56
C ASN A 62 -13.94 40.38 6.67
N ASN A 63 -14.43 41.13 7.65
CA ASN A 63 -13.98 42.52 7.85
C ASN A 63 -13.33 42.71 9.22
N ARG A 64 -12.04 42.37 9.33
CA ARG A 64 -11.16 42.89 10.39
C ARG A 64 -10.30 43.99 9.77
N THR A 65 -10.76 45.22 9.93
CA THR A 65 -10.05 46.46 9.58
C THR A 65 -8.83 46.62 10.49
N HIS A 66 -7.64 46.63 9.90
CA HIS A 66 -6.44 47.17 10.53
C HIS A 66 -6.43 48.69 10.32
N THR A 67 -6.36 49.42 11.44
CA THR A 67 -6.15 50.86 11.47
C THR A 67 -4.69 51.23 11.20
N ASN A 68 -4.56 52.37 10.54
CA ASN A 68 -3.40 53.01 9.94
C ASN A 68 -2.15 53.16 10.82
N ALA A 69 -0.97 52.92 10.22
CA ALA A 69 0.23 53.71 10.47
C ALA A 69 0.91 53.98 9.13
N THR A 70 1.00 55.27 8.79
CA THR A 70 1.53 55.84 7.57
C THR A 70 3.04 55.71 7.53
N THR A 71 3.61 55.10 6.49
CA THR A 71 4.96 55.46 6.01
C THR A 71 5.02 55.22 4.51
N THR A 72 5.30 56.31 3.80
CA THR A 72 5.55 56.45 2.38
C THR A 72 6.73 55.60 1.91
N LEU A 73 6.56 54.90 0.78
CA LEU A 73 7.57 54.76 -0.28
C LEU A 73 6.88 54.12 -1.50
N GLU A 74 6.81 54.90 -2.57
CA GLU A 74 6.42 54.48 -3.91
C GLU A 74 7.54 53.62 -4.49
N GLU A 75 7.24 52.40 -4.94
CA GLU A 75 7.95 51.79 -6.08
C GLU A 75 7.14 50.63 -6.66
N GLU A 76 7.03 50.71 -7.98
CA GLU A 76 6.50 49.82 -9.02
C GLU A 76 6.21 48.34 -8.67
N MET A 77 5.02 47.84 -9.08
CA MET A 77 4.87 46.46 -9.58
C MET A 77 3.57 46.28 -10.39
N GLU A 78 3.73 45.99 -11.68
CA GLU A 78 2.67 45.63 -12.63
C GLU A 78 1.95 44.29 -12.30
N PRO A 79 0.70 44.09 -12.76
CA PRO A 79 0.03 42.80 -12.71
C PRO A 79 0.26 41.97 -13.99
N HIS A 80 1.21 41.03 -13.96
CA HIS A 80 1.24 39.93 -14.92
C HIS A 80 0.14 38.91 -14.63
N THR A 81 -1.04 39.08 -15.21
CA THR A 81 -1.90 37.95 -15.62
C THR A 81 -2.75 38.37 -16.82
N LYS A 82 -2.11 38.59 -17.97
CA LYS A 82 -2.81 38.64 -19.26
C LYS A 82 -3.19 37.21 -19.65
N LEU A 83 -4.47 36.89 -19.52
CA LEU A 83 -5.09 35.80 -20.26
C LEU A 83 -4.81 36.04 -21.75
N LEU A 84 -3.97 35.20 -22.35
CA LEU A 84 -3.75 35.16 -23.80
C LEU A 84 -5.03 34.66 -24.47
N VAL A 85 -5.89 35.59 -24.90
CA VAL A 85 -6.91 35.32 -25.90
C VAL A 85 -6.19 35.22 -27.24
N VAL A 86 -5.77 34.01 -27.59
CA VAL A 86 -5.21 33.70 -28.91
C VAL A 86 -6.34 33.82 -29.93
N GLN A 87 -6.23 34.81 -30.81
CA GLN A 87 -7.11 34.95 -31.98
C GLN A 87 -6.79 33.82 -32.97
N SER A 88 -7.74 32.89 -33.08
CA SER A 88 -7.67 31.73 -33.96
C SER A 88 -7.88 32.14 -35.41
N SER A 89 -6.83 32.08 -36.23
CA SER A 89 -6.94 32.06 -37.68
C SER A 89 -7.53 30.71 -38.12
N ASN A 90 -8.54 30.76 -39.00
CA ASN A 90 -9.27 29.61 -39.52
C ASN A 90 -8.43 28.75 -40.49
N SER A 91 -7.38 28.11 -39.96
CA SER A 91 -6.81 26.91 -40.55
C SER A 91 -7.70 25.73 -40.14
N SER A 92 -8.10 24.90 -41.10
CA SER A 92 -8.79 23.62 -40.86
C SER A 92 -7.85 22.67 -40.12
N THR A 93 -7.62 22.97 -38.85
CA THR A 93 -6.78 22.23 -37.93
C THR A 93 -7.54 20.97 -37.58
N THR A 94 -7.17 19.86 -38.22
CA THR A 94 -7.48 18.53 -37.70
C THR A 94 -7.07 18.53 -36.23
N LYS A 95 -8.04 18.48 -35.31
CA LYS A 95 -7.77 18.52 -33.87
C LYS A 95 -6.77 17.40 -33.57
N LYS A 96 -5.53 17.78 -33.27
CA LYS A 96 -4.46 16.83 -32.93
C LYS A 96 -4.96 15.99 -31.75
N GLU A 97 -4.94 14.68 -31.91
CA GLU A 97 -5.38 13.78 -30.86
C GLU A 97 -4.46 13.93 -29.64
N LYS A 98 -5.03 13.98 -28.44
CA LYS A 98 -4.27 14.09 -27.20
C LYS A 98 -3.50 12.77 -26.94
N PRO A 99 -2.21 12.82 -26.58
CA PRO A 99 -1.47 11.62 -26.19
C PRO A 99 -2.03 11.01 -24.90
N TYR A 100 -1.71 9.74 -24.64
CA TYR A 100 -2.10 9.08 -23.40
C TYR A 100 -1.17 9.46 -22.25
N LEU A 101 -1.72 9.60 -21.06
CA LEU A 101 -0.96 9.59 -19.81
C LEU A 101 -1.50 8.48 -18.91
N VAL A 102 -0.73 7.41 -18.76
CA VAL A 102 -1.09 6.25 -17.94
C VAL A 102 -0.52 6.45 -16.53
N LEU A 103 -1.40 6.53 -15.54
CA LEU A 103 -1.07 6.62 -14.13
C LEU A 103 -1.26 5.25 -13.48
N HIS A 104 -0.17 4.55 -13.23
CA HIS A 104 -0.16 3.36 -12.40
C HIS A 104 -0.10 3.75 -10.92
N VAL A 105 -1.19 3.43 -10.22
CA VAL A 105 -1.44 3.85 -8.83
C VAL A 105 -1.68 2.61 -7.95
N GLY A 106 -0.63 1.82 -7.76
CA GLY A 106 -0.70 0.69 -6.84
C GLY A 106 -0.60 1.15 -5.37
N PRO A 107 -1.48 0.71 -4.45
CA PRO A 107 -1.21 0.89 -3.03
C PRO A 107 0.14 0.26 -2.68
N PRO A 108 0.84 0.71 -1.61
CA PRO A 108 2.10 0.09 -1.19
C PRO A 108 2.02 -1.43 -1.16
N LYS A 109 3.10 -2.12 -1.55
CA LYS A 109 3.19 -3.60 -1.60
C LYS A 109 2.31 -4.32 -2.62
N HIS A 110 1.81 -3.61 -3.62
CA HIS A 110 1.20 -4.20 -4.81
C HIS A 110 2.16 -4.13 -6.01
N ALA A 111 3.41 -4.59 -5.88
CA ALA A 111 4.39 -4.61 -6.99
C ALA A 111 4.77 -3.28 -7.66
N THR A 112 4.34 -2.12 -7.14
CA THR A 112 4.73 -0.80 -7.68
C THR A 112 6.25 -0.60 -7.71
N THR A 113 6.96 -0.96 -6.63
CA THR A 113 8.43 -0.91 -6.57
C THR A 113 9.09 -1.81 -7.62
N TYR A 114 8.52 -2.99 -7.88
CA TYR A 114 9.03 -3.89 -8.93
C TYR A 114 8.91 -3.24 -10.31
N LEU A 115 7.75 -2.67 -10.62
CA LEU A 115 7.51 -1.96 -11.88
C LEU A 115 8.45 -0.75 -12.01
N GLN A 116 8.63 0.03 -10.93
CA GLN A 116 9.59 1.13 -10.90
C GLN A 116 11.02 0.68 -11.21
N CYS A 117 11.48 -0.44 -10.63
CA CYS A 117 12.80 -0.99 -10.95
C CYS A 117 12.94 -1.35 -12.41
N VAL A 118 11.96 -2.08 -12.96
CA VAL A 118 12.08 -2.60 -14.31
C VAL A 118 11.98 -1.49 -15.35
N LEU A 119 11.05 -0.55 -15.16
CA LEU A 119 10.76 0.50 -16.15
C LEU A 119 11.74 1.68 -16.10
N SER A 120 12.47 1.86 -15.00
CA SER A 120 13.47 2.92 -14.89
C SER A 120 14.79 2.63 -15.61
N GLY A 121 15.04 1.37 -16.02
CA GLY A 121 16.26 1.01 -16.73
C GLY A 121 16.34 1.69 -18.10
N THR A 122 17.50 2.26 -18.45
CA THR A 122 17.73 2.99 -19.72
C THR A 122 17.25 2.22 -20.94
N LYS A 123 17.57 0.93 -21.04
CA LYS A 123 17.12 0.05 -22.14
C LYS A 123 15.60 -0.13 -22.20
N ALA A 124 14.93 -0.22 -21.06
CA ALA A 124 13.47 -0.34 -21.01
C ALA A 124 12.81 0.96 -21.51
N ARG A 125 13.36 2.12 -21.10
CA ARG A 125 12.90 3.44 -21.54
C ARG A 125 13.12 3.64 -23.05
N GLU A 126 14.31 3.33 -23.55
CA GLU A 126 14.63 3.43 -24.97
C GLU A 126 13.68 2.57 -25.81
N LEU A 127 13.46 1.31 -25.42
CA LEU A 127 12.55 0.41 -26.10
C LEU A 127 11.12 0.95 -26.13
N MET A 128 10.58 1.36 -24.98
CA MET A 128 9.22 1.92 -24.89
C MET A 128 9.07 3.23 -25.69
N LEU A 129 10.10 4.08 -25.68
CA LEU A 129 10.08 5.36 -26.38
C LEU A 129 10.15 5.17 -27.90
N GLN A 130 11.02 4.26 -28.37
CA GLN A 130 11.26 4.02 -29.79
C GLN A 130 10.09 3.27 -30.45
N GLU A 131 9.58 2.22 -29.82
CA GLU A 131 8.58 1.34 -30.45
C GLU A 131 7.14 1.81 -30.21
N ASP A 132 6.85 2.33 -29.02
CA ASP A 132 5.49 2.61 -28.57
C ASP A 132 5.22 4.09 -28.28
N ARG A 133 6.23 4.94 -28.46
CA ARG A 133 6.21 6.37 -28.12
C ARG A 133 5.79 6.63 -26.68
N TYR A 134 6.27 5.81 -25.75
CA TYR A 134 6.06 5.99 -24.32
C TYR A 134 7.31 6.50 -23.62
N GLU A 135 7.16 7.57 -22.85
CA GLU A 135 8.19 8.04 -21.92
C GLU A 135 7.79 7.66 -20.48
N TYR A 136 8.69 6.95 -19.81
CA TYR A 136 8.55 6.65 -18.39
C TYR A 136 8.95 7.87 -17.54
N MET A 137 8.06 8.30 -16.66
CA MET A 137 8.17 9.46 -15.77
C MET A 137 8.13 9.06 -14.28
N GLY A 138 8.27 7.77 -13.98
CA GLY A 138 8.25 7.27 -12.61
C GLY A 138 9.61 7.40 -11.91
N THR A 139 9.67 6.96 -10.66
CA THR A 139 10.90 6.96 -9.87
C THR A 139 11.74 5.70 -10.16
N ALA A 140 13.05 5.77 -9.85
CA ALA A 140 13.93 4.62 -9.69
C ALA A 140 14.23 4.40 -8.20
N GLN A 141 13.91 3.23 -7.64
CA GLN A 141 14.13 2.92 -6.21
C GLN A 141 15.11 1.76 -6.00
N CYS A 142 15.99 1.52 -6.98
CA CYS A 142 16.71 0.26 -7.14
C CYS A 142 18.20 0.55 -7.29
N GLU A 143 19.05 -0.27 -6.66
CA GLU A 143 20.49 0.01 -6.60
C GLU A 143 21.11 0.03 -7.99
N GLY A 144 21.83 1.10 -8.31
CA GLY A 144 22.45 1.31 -9.62
C GLY A 144 21.51 1.83 -10.72
N ALA A 145 20.21 2.00 -10.44
CA ALA A 145 19.34 2.80 -11.30
C ALA A 145 19.46 4.26 -10.86
N HIS A 146 20.24 5.05 -11.60
CA HIS A 146 20.17 6.49 -11.46
C HIS A 146 18.81 6.95 -11.97
N ASP A 147 18.11 7.78 -11.19
CA ASP A 147 16.93 8.47 -11.68
C ASP A 147 17.37 9.52 -12.71
N GLU A 148 17.64 9.06 -13.93
CA GLU A 148 17.96 9.92 -15.06
C GLU A 148 16.77 10.80 -15.47
N SER A 149 15.55 10.44 -15.07
CA SER A 149 14.39 11.30 -15.31
C SER A 149 14.44 12.55 -14.43
N GLY A 150 15.00 12.41 -13.22
CA GLY A 150 15.06 13.45 -12.18
C GLY A 150 13.69 13.99 -11.77
N LEU A 151 12.60 13.42 -12.29
CA LEU A 151 11.29 14.04 -12.25
C LEU A 151 10.55 13.73 -10.96
N LEU A 152 10.66 12.48 -10.49
CA LEU A 152 10.04 12.02 -9.27
C LEU A 152 11.12 11.45 -8.35
N SER A 153 11.21 11.98 -7.14
CA SER A 153 12.11 11.46 -6.12
C SER A 153 11.34 10.70 -5.04
N HIS A 154 11.97 9.65 -4.51
CA HIS A 154 11.48 8.89 -3.36
C HIS A 154 11.89 9.54 -2.03
N THR A 155 11.98 10.87 -1.96
CA THR A 155 12.28 11.57 -0.71
C THR A 155 11.05 11.57 0.21
N PRO A 156 11.23 11.66 1.55
CA PRO A 156 10.12 11.77 2.51
C PRO A 156 9.20 12.97 2.23
N THR A 157 9.71 13.99 1.53
CA THR A 157 8.99 15.19 1.08
C THR A 157 8.38 14.97 -0.31
N PHE A 158 7.50 13.98 -0.41
CA PHE A 158 6.67 13.65 -1.59
C PHE A 158 6.23 14.84 -2.43
N SER A 159 5.89 15.95 -1.76
CA SER A 159 5.44 17.17 -2.42
C SER A 159 6.50 17.69 -3.39
N GLU A 160 7.78 17.78 -3.03
CA GLU A 160 8.71 18.69 -3.71
C GLU A 160 9.04 18.34 -5.17
N SER A 161 8.77 17.10 -5.62
CA SER A 161 9.02 16.69 -7.01
C SER A 161 7.87 17.00 -7.97
N ILE A 162 6.62 16.96 -7.50
CA ILE A 162 5.43 17.30 -8.30
C ILE A 162 4.82 18.64 -7.88
N ILE A 163 4.92 18.99 -6.61
CA ILE A 163 4.27 20.11 -5.92
C ILE A 163 5.27 20.96 -5.12
N GLU A 164 5.44 22.21 -5.53
CA GLU A 164 6.13 23.22 -4.74
C GLU A 164 5.22 23.80 -3.64
N GLY A 165 5.81 24.16 -2.49
CA GLY A 165 5.16 24.98 -1.46
C GLY A 165 4.49 24.23 -0.30
N GLY A 166 4.77 22.95 -0.05
CA GLY A 166 4.03 22.21 1.00
C GLY A 166 4.70 21.00 1.65
N VAL A 167 5.51 21.24 2.69
CA VAL A 167 5.63 20.36 3.89
C VAL A 167 5.71 21.18 5.20
N ASN A 168 6.17 22.44 5.18
CA ASN A 168 6.44 23.24 6.39
C ASN A 168 5.82 24.64 6.47
N HIS A 169 4.96 25.08 5.52
CA HIS A 169 4.50 26.48 5.50
C HIS A 169 2.98 26.60 5.39
N ASN A 170 2.33 27.02 6.49
CA ASN A 170 0.90 27.33 6.61
C ASN A 170 0.40 28.50 5.72
N LYS A 171 1.11 28.87 4.64
CA LYS A 171 0.84 30.10 3.88
C LYS A 171 0.85 29.96 2.36
N HIS A 172 1.22 28.81 1.78
CA HIS A 172 1.34 28.69 0.33
C HIS A 172 0.39 27.67 -0.27
N LYS A 173 -0.37 28.10 -1.28
CA LYS A 173 -1.20 27.21 -2.11
C LYS A 173 -0.26 26.25 -2.85
N PRO A 174 -0.57 24.94 -2.89
CA PRO A 174 0.24 23.99 -3.65
C PRO A 174 0.31 24.43 -5.11
N LYS A 175 1.49 24.40 -5.71
CA LYS A 175 1.72 24.64 -7.14
C LYS A 175 2.45 23.45 -7.73
N LEU A 176 2.21 23.13 -9.00
CA LEU A 176 3.02 22.11 -9.65
C LEU A 176 4.45 22.61 -9.85
N THR A 177 5.44 21.72 -9.73
CA THR A 177 6.84 22.08 -9.99
C THR A 177 7.03 22.47 -11.44
N LYS A 178 7.96 23.40 -11.69
CA LYS A 178 8.29 23.81 -13.05
C LYS A 178 8.77 22.63 -13.90
N GLN A 179 9.57 21.73 -13.32
CA GLN A 179 10.10 20.55 -13.99
C GLN A 179 8.98 19.59 -14.44
N PHE A 180 7.99 19.34 -13.57
CA PHE A 180 6.84 18.50 -13.92
C PHE A 180 6.01 19.10 -15.06
N LEU A 181 5.72 20.41 -14.98
CA LEU A 181 4.98 21.11 -16.04
C LEU A 181 5.72 21.09 -17.38
N GLN A 182 7.03 21.38 -17.38
CA GLN A 182 7.86 21.33 -18.58
C GLN A 182 7.89 19.93 -19.21
N LYS A 183 7.93 18.87 -18.39
CA LYS A 183 7.87 17.51 -18.91
C LYS A 183 6.51 17.20 -19.55
N LEU A 184 5.40 17.62 -18.93
CA LEU A 184 4.07 17.47 -19.52
C LEU A 184 3.94 18.24 -20.84
N GLU A 185 4.43 19.47 -20.89
CA GLU A 185 4.48 20.29 -22.11
C GLU A 185 5.23 19.59 -23.23
N TYR A 186 6.44 19.10 -22.94
CA TYR A 186 7.25 18.36 -23.90
C TYR A 186 6.50 17.15 -24.48
N LEU A 187 5.85 16.34 -23.64
CA LEU A 187 5.11 15.17 -24.09
C LEU A 187 3.90 15.54 -24.97
N GLU A 188 3.16 16.59 -24.62
CA GLU A 188 2.01 17.09 -25.38
C GLU A 188 2.43 17.63 -26.76
N GLU A 189 3.46 18.49 -26.79
CA GLU A 189 4.00 19.09 -28.01
C GLU A 189 4.48 18.02 -28.99
N HIS A 190 5.18 17.00 -28.49
CA HIS A 190 5.76 15.94 -29.29
C HIS A 190 4.83 14.74 -29.51
N ASN A 191 3.60 14.77 -28.98
CA ASN A 191 2.64 13.66 -29.02
C ASN A 191 3.26 12.33 -28.53
N ILE A 192 3.90 12.38 -27.37
CA ILE A 192 4.52 11.23 -26.71
C ILE A 192 3.61 10.83 -25.55
N ASN A 193 3.33 9.54 -25.43
CA ASN A 193 2.56 9.00 -24.32
C ASN A 193 3.42 9.03 -23.05
N GLY A 194 2.81 9.29 -21.89
CA GLY A 194 3.49 9.22 -20.60
C GLY A 194 3.07 7.98 -19.81
N LEU A 195 4.02 7.39 -19.08
CA LEU A 195 3.75 6.39 -18.04
C LEU A 195 4.32 6.87 -16.70
N ILE A 196 3.46 7.02 -15.69
CA ILE A 196 3.86 7.29 -14.31
C ILE A 196 3.53 6.07 -13.46
N VAL A 197 4.54 5.46 -12.83
CA VAL A 197 4.37 4.37 -11.86
C VAL A 197 4.75 4.87 -10.49
N PHE A 198 3.75 5.12 -9.63
CA PHE A 198 4.03 5.73 -8.33
C PHE A 198 3.00 5.39 -7.26
N GLU A 199 3.43 4.74 -6.18
CA GLU A 199 2.53 4.26 -5.11
C GLU A 199 1.89 5.40 -4.32
N MET A 200 2.53 6.56 -4.34
CA MET A 200 2.12 7.73 -3.58
C MET A 200 0.84 8.35 -4.16
N LEU A 201 0.63 8.25 -5.46
CA LEU A 201 -0.61 8.69 -6.13
C LEU A 201 -1.83 7.89 -5.66
N GLY A 202 -1.61 6.62 -5.27
CA GLY A 202 -2.64 5.77 -4.68
C GLY A 202 -2.81 5.98 -3.17
N GLY A 203 -1.71 5.89 -2.39
CA GLY A 203 -1.78 5.75 -0.93
C GLY A 203 -1.52 7.02 -0.11
N ASN A 204 -0.47 7.77 -0.43
CA ASN A 204 -0.04 8.89 0.41
C ASN A 204 -0.66 10.22 0.00
N LEU A 205 -1.17 10.36 -1.22
CA LEU A 205 -2.03 11.49 -1.58
C LEU A 205 -3.41 11.42 -0.91
N LEU A 206 -3.83 10.25 -0.41
CA LEU A 206 -5.00 10.07 0.46
C LEU A 206 -4.72 10.49 1.91
N MET A 207 -3.50 10.28 2.39
CA MET A 207 -3.09 10.70 3.73
C MET A 207 -2.67 12.17 3.74
N ALA A 208 -2.01 12.64 2.69
CA ALA A 208 -1.63 14.03 2.47
C ALA A 208 -2.82 14.89 2.04
N SER A 209 -3.94 14.34 1.57
CA SER A 209 -5.14 15.16 1.33
C SER A 209 -5.74 15.74 2.62
N SER A 210 -5.42 15.20 3.80
CA SER A 210 -5.74 15.89 5.06
C SER A 210 -4.86 17.13 5.28
N LYS A 211 -3.62 17.13 4.76
CA LYS A 211 -2.70 18.28 4.82
C LYS A 211 -2.85 19.24 3.63
N TYR A 212 -3.19 18.73 2.45
CA TYR A 212 -3.22 19.43 1.16
C TYR A 212 -4.35 18.91 0.26
N PRO A 213 -5.63 19.16 0.59
CA PRO A 213 -6.76 18.65 -0.18
C PRO A 213 -6.76 19.11 -1.64
N GLN A 214 -6.15 20.27 -1.94
CA GLN A 214 -6.08 20.84 -3.30
C GLN A 214 -4.99 20.24 -4.19
N ALA A 215 -3.99 19.56 -3.62
CA ALA A 215 -2.88 18.97 -4.37
C ALA A 215 -3.36 17.95 -5.41
N PHE A 216 -4.28 17.07 -5.03
CA PHE A 216 -4.77 16.01 -5.91
C PHE A 216 -5.60 16.55 -7.08
N PRO A 217 -6.64 17.40 -6.85
CA PRO A 217 -7.35 18.04 -7.95
C PRO A 217 -6.42 18.85 -8.87
N LEU A 218 -5.42 19.56 -8.31
CA LEU A 218 -4.47 20.33 -9.11
C LEU A 218 -3.69 19.45 -10.10
N ILE A 219 -3.09 18.36 -9.61
CA ILE A 219 -2.37 17.41 -10.47
C ILE A 219 -3.32 16.85 -11.53
N LEU A 220 -4.47 16.32 -11.09
CA LEU A 220 -5.39 15.60 -11.97
C LEU A 220 -6.00 16.50 -13.05
N ASN A 221 -6.49 17.69 -12.68
CA ASN A 221 -7.05 18.64 -13.64
C ASN A 221 -6.01 19.09 -14.66
N THR A 222 -4.77 19.30 -14.22
CA THR A 222 -3.67 19.69 -15.12
C THR A 222 -3.39 18.59 -16.14
N VAL A 223 -3.31 17.33 -15.73
CA VAL A 223 -3.05 16.23 -16.67
C VAL A 223 -4.27 15.92 -17.56
N MET A 224 -5.50 15.98 -17.05
CA MET A 224 -6.70 15.75 -17.85
C MET A 224 -6.94 16.86 -18.89
N ALA A 225 -6.48 18.07 -18.61
CA ALA A 225 -6.55 19.18 -19.58
C ALA A 225 -5.69 18.90 -20.83
N ARG A 226 -4.59 18.14 -20.70
CA ARG A 226 -3.56 17.95 -21.73
C ARG A 226 -3.56 16.54 -22.35
N PHE A 227 -3.98 15.51 -21.59
CA PHE A 227 -3.82 14.10 -21.97
C PHE A 227 -5.14 13.31 -21.96
N ARG A 228 -5.14 12.18 -22.67
CA ARG A 228 -6.09 11.07 -22.43
C ARG A 228 -5.59 10.26 -21.24
N VAL A 229 -6.11 10.57 -20.06
CA VAL A 229 -5.63 9.96 -18.82
C VAL A 229 -6.22 8.56 -18.65
N LYS A 230 -5.36 7.56 -18.36
CA LYS A 230 -5.76 6.21 -17.95
C LYS A 230 -5.22 5.94 -16.56
N ILE A 231 -6.04 5.41 -15.66
CA ILE A 231 -5.66 5.02 -14.31
C ILE A 231 -5.58 3.51 -14.25
N VAL A 232 -4.46 2.98 -13.75
CA VAL A 232 -4.23 1.55 -13.57
C VAL A 232 -3.99 1.29 -12.09
N ILE A 233 -4.87 0.52 -11.45
CA ILE A 233 -4.82 0.28 -10.01
C ILE A 233 -4.52 -1.20 -9.78
N ASN A 234 -3.41 -1.50 -9.10
CA ASN A 234 -3.11 -2.89 -8.79
C ASN A 234 -4.07 -3.44 -7.73
N TYR A 235 -4.46 -4.70 -7.93
CA TYR A 235 -5.20 -5.50 -6.96
C TYR A 235 -4.43 -6.77 -6.60
N LYS A 236 -4.46 -7.10 -5.31
CA LYS A 236 -3.96 -8.34 -4.74
C LYS A 236 -4.95 -8.79 -3.68
N TYR A 237 -5.13 -10.09 -3.49
CA TYR A 237 -5.99 -10.58 -2.42
C TYR A 237 -5.57 -10.05 -1.06
N LEU A 238 -6.55 -9.85 -0.18
CA LEU A 238 -6.33 -9.24 1.12
C LEU A 238 -5.29 -9.99 1.97
N PHE A 239 -5.38 -11.32 2.04
CA PHE A 239 -4.43 -12.15 2.79
C PHE A 239 -2.99 -12.06 2.24
N ASP A 240 -2.86 -11.91 0.93
CA ASP A 240 -1.57 -11.71 0.25
C ASP A 240 -1.01 -10.30 0.46
N TYR A 241 -1.89 -9.31 0.61
CA TYR A 241 -1.51 -7.94 0.93
C TYR A 241 -1.05 -7.81 2.38
N ILE A 242 -1.79 -8.38 3.34
CA ILE A 242 -1.47 -8.31 4.77
C ILE A 242 -0.10 -8.91 5.06
N THR A 243 0.22 -10.06 4.46
CA THR A 243 1.54 -10.70 4.61
C THR A 243 2.66 -9.84 4.06
N SER A 244 2.44 -9.17 2.92
CA SER A 244 3.42 -8.26 2.31
C SER A 244 3.63 -7.00 3.15
N MET A 245 2.56 -6.44 3.72
CA MET A 245 2.61 -5.30 4.63
C MET A 245 3.29 -5.67 5.94
N TYR A 246 2.94 -6.80 6.53
CA TYR A 246 3.57 -7.31 7.74
C TYR A 246 5.08 -7.45 7.53
N ASN A 247 5.49 -8.12 6.44
CA ASN A 247 6.90 -8.22 6.07
C ASN A 247 7.57 -6.85 5.91
N GLN A 248 6.88 -5.83 5.36
CA GLN A 248 7.43 -4.48 5.25
C GLN A 248 7.74 -3.86 6.61
N HIS A 249 6.79 -3.94 7.54
CA HIS A 249 6.92 -3.30 8.85
C HIS A 249 7.89 -4.03 9.77
N ILE A 250 8.04 -5.35 9.60
CA ILE A 250 8.84 -6.17 10.50
C ILE A 250 10.27 -6.39 10.00
N LYS A 251 10.54 -6.28 8.69
CA LYS A 251 11.88 -6.40 8.10
C LYS A 251 12.91 -5.54 8.88
N PRO A 252 13.97 -6.13 9.46
CA PRO A 252 15.06 -5.41 10.13
C PRO A 252 16.03 -4.71 9.14
N THR A 253 15.63 -4.51 7.89
CA THR A 253 16.46 -3.92 6.85
C THR A 253 16.12 -2.44 6.67
N GLY A 254 17.12 -1.57 6.83
CA GLY A 254 17.02 -0.12 6.61
C GLY A 254 16.78 0.72 7.87
N LYS A 255 16.37 1.98 7.69
CA LYS A 255 16.06 2.95 8.77
C LYS A 255 14.89 2.54 9.68
N TYR A 256 14.10 1.53 9.29
CA TYR A 256 12.76 1.31 9.84
C TYR A 256 12.62 0.23 10.91
N ASN A 257 13.69 -0.42 11.38
CA ASN A 257 13.66 -1.13 12.67
C ASN A 257 15.06 -1.45 13.20
N ALA A 258 15.76 -0.43 13.72
CA ALA A 258 16.94 -0.65 14.56
C ALA A 258 16.64 -1.56 15.76
N GLU A 259 15.39 -1.52 16.25
CA GLU A 259 14.83 -2.38 17.30
C GLU A 259 15.03 -3.87 16.99
N ASN A 260 14.68 -4.31 15.78
CA ASN A 260 14.77 -5.73 15.41
C ASN A 260 16.21 -6.23 15.15
N LYS A 261 17.23 -5.36 15.26
CA LYS A 261 18.64 -5.80 15.26
C LYS A 261 19.09 -6.28 16.63
N ASN A 262 18.41 -5.83 17.69
CA ASN A 262 18.74 -6.17 19.07
C ASN A 262 17.90 -7.37 19.54
N TRP A 263 18.40 -8.05 20.57
CA TRP A 263 17.61 -9.05 21.27
C TRP A 263 16.40 -8.40 21.95
N PRO A 264 15.26 -9.10 22.09
CA PRO A 264 14.10 -8.53 22.76
C PRO A 264 14.44 -7.97 24.15
N GLY A 265 14.03 -6.73 24.45
CA GLY A 265 14.34 -6.05 25.71
C GLY A 265 15.75 -5.44 25.82
N GLN A 266 16.69 -5.81 24.94
CA GLN A 266 18.02 -5.19 24.88
C GLN A 266 17.93 -3.85 24.15
N ALA A 267 18.41 -2.77 24.80
CA ALA A 267 18.47 -1.45 24.20
C ALA A 267 19.60 -1.36 23.17
N GLY A 268 19.31 -0.78 22.01
CA GLY A 268 20.30 -0.43 21.00
C GLY A 268 21.03 0.88 21.32
N PRO A 269 21.97 1.31 20.45
CA PRO A 269 22.66 2.60 20.58
C PRO A 269 21.73 3.82 20.61
N ASP A 270 20.53 3.70 20.06
CA ASP A 270 19.47 4.71 20.04
C ASP A 270 18.52 4.61 21.26
N GLY A 271 18.83 3.73 22.22
CA GLY A 271 18.01 3.46 23.41
C GLY A 271 16.76 2.61 23.12
N LYS A 272 16.48 2.29 21.86
CA LYS A 272 15.30 1.52 21.48
C LYS A 272 15.53 0.04 21.75
N LYS A 273 14.60 -0.59 22.46
CA LYS A 273 14.69 -2.00 22.83
C LYS A 273 14.23 -2.87 21.67
N GLY A 274 14.91 -4.01 21.47
CA GLY A 274 14.40 -5.01 20.53
C GLY A 274 13.05 -5.57 20.98
N ASP A 275 12.29 -6.08 20.01
CA ASP A 275 10.99 -6.71 20.25
C ASP A 275 10.92 -8.13 19.66
N TYR A 276 9.96 -8.89 20.16
CA TYR A 276 9.57 -10.18 19.62
C TYR A 276 8.76 -10.00 18.34
N ILE A 277 9.14 -10.73 17.30
CA ILE A 277 8.33 -10.80 16.09
C ILE A 277 7.12 -11.71 16.35
N ARG A 278 5.93 -11.15 16.22
CA ARG A 278 4.66 -11.90 16.39
C ARG A 278 3.99 -12.11 15.05
N PRO A 279 4.30 -13.20 14.33
CA PRO A 279 3.77 -13.47 13.00
C PRO A 279 2.25 -13.50 13.04
N PHE A 280 1.63 -12.64 12.23
CA PHE A 280 0.18 -12.58 12.09
C PHE A 280 -0.58 -12.37 13.40
N ASP A 281 0.07 -11.78 14.39
CA ASP A 281 -0.66 -11.20 15.50
C ASP A 281 -1.48 -10.04 14.93
N THR A 282 -2.73 -10.36 14.57
CA THR A 282 -3.69 -9.39 14.07
C THR A 282 -4.01 -8.31 15.12
N GLU A 283 -3.44 -8.40 16.31
CA GLU A 283 -3.52 -7.44 17.41
C GLU A 283 -2.24 -6.58 17.55
N SER A 284 -1.19 -6.80 16.74
CA SER A 284 -0.08 -5.85 16.59
C SER A 284 -0.56 -4.52 16.00
N GLN A 285 -0.07 -3.38 16.50
CA GLN A 285 -0.62 -2.06 16.21
C GLN A 285 -0.68 -1.71 14.71
N GLU A 286 0.30 -2.14 13.92
CA GLU A 286 0.44 -1.77 12.51
C GLU A 286 -0.38 -2.68 11.58
N ALA A 287 -0.37 -3.99 11.79
CA ALA A 287 -1.27 -4.89 11.08
C ALA A 287 -2.73 -4.58 11.45
N LEU A 288 -2.97 -4.21 12.72
CA LEU A 288 -4.24 -3.66 13.16
C LEU A 288 -4.61 -2.40 12.40
N TYR A 289 -3.73 -1.46 12.13
CA TYR A 289 -4.12 -0.21 11.45
C TYR A 289 -4.80 -0.50 10.11
N TYR A 290 -4.18 -1.34 9.27
CA TYR A 290 -4.74 -1.68 7.97
C TYR A 290 -5.94 -2.62 8.07
N LEU A 291 -5.89 -3.62 8.95
CA LEU A 291 -7.05 -4.48 9.18
C LEU A 291 -8.22 -3.71 9.76
N LYS A 292 -8.00 -2.73 10.64
CA LYS A 292 -9.02 -1.83 11.19
C LYS A 292 -9.61 -0.96 10.09
N MET A 293 -8.77 -0.37 9.23
CA MET A 293 -9.25 0.42 8.10
C MET A 293 -10.11 -0.43 7.14
N ILE A 294 -9.66 -1.64 6.80
CA ILE A 294 -10.38 -2.56 5.92
C ILE A 294 -11.64 -3.08 6.61
N LYS A 295 -11.61 -3.38 7.91
CA LYS A 295 -12.81 -3.77 8.68
C LYS A 295 -13.82 -2.62 8.77
N ARG A 296 -13.36 -1.38 8.92
CA ARG A 296 -14.22 -0.18 9.01
C ARG A 296 -14.89 0.11 7.68
N ASN A 297 -14.13 0.06 6.59
CA ASN A 297 -14.64 0.44 5.26
C ASN A 297 -15.22 -0.74 4.48
N ARG A 298 -14.93 -1.98 4.89
CA ARG A 298 -15.22 -3.23 4.18
C ARG A 298 -14.75 -3.23 2.72
N GLN A 299 -13.75 -2.40 2.38
CA GLN A 299 -13.28 -2.18 1.02
C GLN A 299 -11.78 -2.45 0.91
N SER A 300 -11.34 -2.93 -0.26
CA SER A 300 -9.92 -2.99 -0.59
C SER A 300 -9.37 -1.58 -0.75
N LYS A 301 -8.06 -1.40 -0.53
CA LYS A 301 -7.40 -0.15 -0.90
C LYS A 301 -7.60 0.18 -2.38
N THR A 302 -7.59 -0.84 -3.24
CA THR A 302 -7.87 -0.69 -4.67
C THR A 302 -9.25 -0.06 -4.91
N ALA A 303 -10.30 -0.54 -4.23
CA ALA A 303 -11.64 0.01 -4.33
C ALA A 303 -11.71 1.47 -3.84
N ILE A 304 -11.05 1.77 -2.72
CA ILE A 304 -10.98 3.14 -2.17
C ILE A 304 -10.29 4.10 -3.16
N VAL A 305 -9.15 3.69 -3.73
CA VAL A 305 -8.42 4.48 -4.73
C VAL A 305 -9.26 4.67 -5.99
N ARG A 306 -9.89 3.61 -6.50
CA ARG A 306 -10.81 3.68 -7.65
C ARG A 306 -11.89 4.73 -7.43
N GLN A 307 -12.58 4.64 -6.29
CA GLN A 307 -13.67 5.54 -5.98
C GLN A 307 -13.19 6.99 -5.83
N LYS A 308 -11.97 7.22 -5.32
CA LYS A 308 -11.37 8.55 -5.24
C LYS A 308 -11.18 9.19 -6.63
N TYR A 309 -10.64 8.45 -7.59
CA TYR A 309 -10.44 8.95 -8.95
C TYR A 309 -11.78 9.22 -9.66
N ILE A 310 -12.79 8.39 -9.43
CA ILE A 310 -14.17 8.63 -9.93
C ILE A 310 -14.71 9.95 -9.36
N HIS A 311 -14.64 10.15 -8.04
CA HIS A 311 -15.09 11.40 -7.42
C HIS A 311 -14.32 12.63 -7.90
N ALA A 312 -13.08 12.46 -8.34
CA ALA A 312 -12.26 13.53 -8.89
C ALA A 312 -12.51 13.79 -10.38
N GLY A 313 -13.51 13.12 -10.99
CA GLY A 313 -13.96 13.38 -12.36
C GLY A 313 -13.35 12.47 -13.42
N VAL A 314 -12.56 11.45 -13.05
CA VAL A 314 -12.09 10.46 -14.01
C VAL A 314 -13.25 9.55 -14.42
N ASP A 315 -13.43 9.37 -15.74
CA ASP A 315 -14.41 8.43 -16.28
C ASP A 315 -14.11 7.00 -15.77
N PRO A 316 -15.07 6.27 -15.21
CA PRO A 316 -14.87 4.89 -14.77
C PRO A 316 -14.30 3.95 -15.84
N ARG A 317 -14.51 4.22 -17.13
CA ARG A 317 -13.96 3.46 -18.28
C ARG A 317 -12.47 3.72 -18.52
N ASP A 318 -11.95 4.81 -17.96
CA ASP A 318 -10.53 5.15 -17.97
C ASP A 318 -9.80 4.63 -16.73
N ILE A 319 -10.49 3.93 -15.83
CA ILE A 319 -9.91 3.29 -14.65
C ILE A 319 -9.94 1.77 -14.83
N SER A 320 -8.77 1.16 -14.86
CA SER A 320 -8.60 -0.29 -14.99
C SER A 320 -7.96 -0.88 -13.74
N ILE A 321 -8.35 -2.12 -13.42
CA ILE A 321 -7.76 -2.88 -12.32
C ILE A 321 -6.78 -3.88 -12.90
N LEU A 322 -5.50 -3.74 -12.54
CA LEU A 322 -4.50 -4.75 -12.83
C LEU A 322 -4.59 -5.81 -11.74
N ASP A 323 -5.31 -6.90 -12.05
CA ASP A 323 -5.58 -7.98 -11.13
C ASP A 323 -4.42 -8.98 -11.09
N MET A 324 -3.59 -8.90 -10.05
CA MET A 324 -2.47 -9.81 -9.83
C MET A 324 -2.90 -11.21 -9.37
N THR A 325 -4.21 -11.47 -9.24
CA THR A 325 -4.73 -12.72 -8.68
C THR A 325 -5.07 -13.77 -9.73
N VAL A 326 -5.45 -13.32 -10.94
CA VAL A 326 -5.92 -14.15 -12.06
C VAL A 326 -4.86 -14.34 -13.16
N SER A 327 -3.73 -13.63 -13.04
CA SER A 327 -2.77 -13.50 -14.13
C SER A 327 -1.84 -14.72 -14.25
N HIS A 328 -1.90 -15.43 -15.38
CA HIS A 328 -0.85 -16.38 -15.81
C HIS A 328 0.43 -15.67 -16.27
N GLN A 329 0.37 -14.36 -16.44
CA GLN A 329 1.48 -13.51 -16.87
C GLN A 329 2.08 -12.71 -15.71
N THR A 330 3.26 -12.14 -15.92
CA THR A 330 3.89 -11.29 -14.91
C THR A 330 3.13 -9.96 -14.78
N VAL A 331 3.29 -9.26 -13.65
CA VAL A 331 2.71 -7.92 -13.45
C VAL A 331 3.19 -6.91 -14.49
N LEU A 332 4.43 -7.05 -14.97
CA LEU A 332 4.97 -6.22 -16.05
C LEU A 332 4.25 -6.50 -17.35
N THR A 333 4.12 -7.77 -17.72
CA THR A 333 3.41 -8.18 -18.94
C THR A 333 1.96 -7.71 -18.92
N ALA A 334 1.25 -7.89 -17.79
CA ALA A 334 -0.12 -7.40 -17.64
C ALA A 334 -0.22 -5.89 -17.83
N LEU A 335 0.66 -5.12 -17.19
CA LEU A 335 0.70 -3.66 -17.34
C LEU A 335 0.89 -3.27 -18.82
N LEU A 336 1.95 -3.78 -19.45
CA LEU A 336 2.33 -3.38 -20.81
C LEU A 336 1.32 -3.84 -21.86
N CYS A 337 0.76 -5.04 -21.72
CA CYS A 337 -0.13 -5.63 -22.72
C CYS A 337 -1.60 -5.20 -22.57
N ASP A 338 -2.10 -5.12 -21.34
CA ASP A 338 -3.54 -4.98 -21.11
C ASP A 338 -3.92 -3.56 -20.69
N HIS A 339 -2.96 -2.77 -20.20
CA HIS A 339 -3.22 -1.48 -19.56
C HIS A 339 -2.50 -0.28 -20.19
N LEU A 340 -1.59 -0.48 -21.16
CA LEU A 340 -0.95 0.59 -21.92
C LEU A 340 -1.47 0.64 -23.37
N PRO A 341 -2.35 1.61 -23.71
CA PRO A 341 -2.85 1.76 -25.07
C PRO A 341 -1.72 1.97 -26.09
N GLY A 342 -1.66 1.09 -27.10
CA GLY A 342 -0.68 1.21 -28.18
C GLY A 342 0.73 0.71 -27.87
N ALA A 343 0.98 0.11 -26.68
CA ALA A 343 2.29 -0.42 -26.30
C ALA A 343 2.57 -1.83 -26.84
N SER A 344 2.36 -2.04 -28.14
CA SER A 344 2.46 -3.37 -28.77
C SER A 344 3.89 -3.93 -28.78
N GLY A 345 4.91 -3.09 -28.96
CA GLY A 345 6.32 -3.49 -28.97
C GLY A 345 6.79 -3.96 -27.60
N ALA A 346 6.61 -3.10 -26.59
CA ALA A 346 6.89 -3.42 -25.20
C ALA A 346 6.12 -4.66 -24.72
N CYS A 347 4.85 -4.81 -25.11
CA CYS A 347 4.07 -6.01 -24.83
C CYS A 347 4.68 -7.28 -25.47
N ALA A 348 5.09 -7.22 -26.74
CA ALA A 348 5.70 -8.35 -27.44
C ALA A 348 7.00 -8.79 -26.73
N HIS A 349 7.85 -7.83 -26.37
CA HIS A 349 9.07 -8.07 -25.59
C HIS A 349 8.78 -8.68 -24.21
N ALA A 350 7.76 -8.19 -23.51
CA ALA A 350 7.36 -8.71 -22.21
C ALA A 350 6.81 -10.14 -22.28
N ARG A 351 6.07 -10.49 -23.33
CA ARG A 351 5.57 -11.86 -23.57
C ARG A 351 6.68 -12.82 -23.97
N ALA A 352 7.65 -12.35 -24.76
CA ALA A 352 8.80 -13.13 -25.18
C ALA A 352 9.87 -13.29 -24.08
N GLY A 353 9.73 -12.60 -22.93
CA GLY A 353 10.75 -12.58 -21.88
C GLY A 353 12.03 -11.85 -22.28
N THR A 354 11.99 -11.04 -23.35
CA THR A 354 13.11 -10.26 -23.87
C THR A 354 13.07 -8.80 -23.43
N PHE A 355 12.04 -8.39 -22.68
CA PHE A 355 11.98 -7.05 -22.09
C PHE A 355 13.18 -6.83 -21.16
N PRO A 356 13.90 -5.69 -21.28
CA PRO A 356 15.08 -5.42 -20.46
C PRO A 356 14.71 -5.35 -18.97
N ILE A 357 15.05 -6.40 -18.22
CA ILE A 357 14.90 -6.45 -16.77
C ILE A 357 16.30 -6.27 -16.17
N PRO A 358 16.48 -5.34 -15.21
CA PRO A 358 17.75 -5.21 -14.52
C PRO A 358 18.18 -6.56 -13.90
N PRO A 359 19.48 -6.87 -13.85
CA PRO A 359 19.98 -8.05 -13.17
C PRO A 359 19.41 -8.16 -11.74
N LYS A 360 19.14 -9.39 -11.27
CA LYS A 360 18.49 -9.64 -9.97
C LYS A 360 19.28 -9.04 -8.79
N ASP A 361 20.58 -8.92 -8.91
CA ASP A 361 21.49 -8.28 -7.96
C ASP A 361 21.35 -6.74 -7.93
N LYS A 362 20.88 -6.12 -9.02
CA LYS A 362 20.65 -4.66 -9.14
C LYS A 362 19.21 -4.25 -8.89
N MET A 363 18.25 -5.15 -9.12
CA MET A 363 16.92 -4.96 -8.57
C MET A 363 17.06 -4.99 -7.06
N SER A 364 17.02 -3.82 -6.39
CA SER A 364 17.28 -3.69 -4.95
C SER A 364 16.71 -4.92 -4.26
N ALA A 365 17.59 -5.80 -3.79
CA ALA A 365 17.17 -7.02 -3.16
C ALA A 365 16.43 -6.51 -1.94
N ASN A 366 15.11 -6.40 -2.01
CA ASN A 366 14.26 -6.14 -0.87
C ASN A 366 14.16 -7.51 -0.22
N PRO A 367 15.25 -7.99 0.42
CA PRO A 367 15.48 -9.40 0.60
C PRO A 367 14.30 -9.86 1.41
N SER A 368 13.64 -10.94 1.00
CA SER A 368 12.61 -11.52 1.87
C SER A 368 13.29 -11.75 3.22
N PHE A 369 12.82 -11.06 4.25
CA PHE A 369 13.36 -11.28 5.59
C PHE A 369 12.83 -12.64 6.03
N PRO A 370 13.71 -13.60 6.34
CA PRO A 370 13.27 -14.95 6.62
C PRO A 370 12.77 -15.02 8.06
N ILE A 371 11.54 -14.56 8.24
CA ILE A 371 10.93 -14.28 9.55
C ILE A 371 10.94 -15.49 10.49
N ASN A 372 10.82 -16.70 9.94
CA ASN A 372 10.84 -17.93 10.72
C ASN A 372 12.20 -18.18 11.40
N TYR A 373 13.32 -17.83 10.78
CA TYR A 373 14.63 -17.97 11.43
C TYR A 373 14.78 -17.01 12.60
N ASP A 374 14.22 -15.81 12.50
CA ASP A 374 14.21 -14.83 13.58
C ASP A 374 13.29 -15.24 14.75
N ILE A 375 12.09 -15.74 14.44
CA ILE A 375 11.17 -16.27 15.44
C ILE A 375 11.85 -17.40 16.22
N LEU A 376 12.56 -18.31 15.53
CA LEU A 376 13.30 -19.37 16.19
C LEU A 376 14.50 -18.85 17.00
N ALA A 377 15.26 -17.88 16.47
CA ALA A 377 16.37 -17.26 17.19
C ALA A 377 15.92 -16.60 18.51
N THR A 378 14.83 -15.83 18.46
CA THR A 378 14.30 -15.13 19.64
C THR A 378 13.67 -16.08 20.66
N ALA A 379 13.07 -17.19 20.22
CA ALA A 379 12.61 -18.24 21.12
C ALA A 379 13.78 -18.97 21.80
N ALA A 380 14.81 -19.36 21.04
CA ALA A 380 16.00 -20.02 21.60
C ALA A 380 16.72 -19.12 22.62
N TRP A 381 16.79 -17.81 22.34
CA TRP A 381 17.30 -16.83 23.28
C TRP A 381 16.47 -16.74 24.56
N LYS A 382 15.14 -16.67 24.44
CA LYS A 382 14.23 -16.61 25.58
C LYS A 382 14.39 -17.84 26.49
N ASP A 383 14.69 -19.00 25.92
CA ASP A 383 14.92 -20.25 26.63
C ASP A 383 16.36 -20.39 27.19
N GLY A 384 17.19 -19.36 27.05
CA GLY A 384 18.57 -19.35 27.55
C GLY A 384 19.54 -20.21 26.74
N LEU A 385 19.14 -20.65 25.54
CA LEU A 385 19.95 -21.51 24.67
C LEU A 385 20.97 -20.72 23.84
N VAL A 386 20.84 -19.39 23.78
CA VAL A 386 21.73 -18.51 23.01
C VAL A 386 22.46 -17.56 23.95
N ASN A 387 23.80 -17.59 23.90
CA ASN A 387 24.63 -16.62 24.62
C ASN A 387 24.71 -15.28 23.86
N THR A 388 23.99 -14.27 24.34
CA THR A 388 23.90 -12.96 23.69
C THR A 388 25.06 -12.02 23.99
N THR A 389 25.95 -12.37 24.91
CA THR A 389 27.14 -11.55 25.20
C THR A 389 28.05 -11.45 23.97
N ASN A 390 28.09 -12.52 23.16
CA ASN A 390 29.01 -12.63 22.02
C ASN A 390 28.32 -12.74 20.66
N LEU A 391 27.00 -12.96 20.63
CA LEU A 391 26.28 -13.21 19.37
C LEU A 391 25.19 -12.16 19.17
N SER A 392 25.27 -11.48 18.01
CA SER A 392 24.17 -10.64 17.55
C SER A 392 22.99 -11.49 17.10
N ARG A 393 21.77 -10.95 17.21
CA ARG A 393 20.56 -11.59 16.67
C ARG A 393 20.69 -11.93 15.19
N GLY A 394 21.30 -11.03 14.41
CA GLY A 394 21.59 -11.25 12.99
C GLY A 394 22.50 -12.44 12.73
N THR A 395 23.54 -12.61 13.55
CA THR A 395 24.47 -13.76 13.48
C THR A 395 23.72 -15.06 13.70
N VAL A 396 22.89 -15.13 14.74
CA VAL A 396 22.12 -16.35 15.07
C VAL A 396 21.11 -16.69 13.96
N ILE A 397 20.44 -15.70 13.38
CA ILE A 397 19.54 -15.91 12.23
C ILE A 397 20.27 -16.55 11.05
N GLN A 398 21.47 -16.06 10.72
CA GLN A 398 22.27 -16.63 9.63
C GLN A 398 22.76 -18.04 9.96
N ALA A 399 23.15 -18.30 11.21
CA ALA A 399 23.56 -19.63 11.66
C ALA A 399 22.41 -20.65 11.56
N ILE A 400 21.20 -20.28 12.00
CA ILE A 400 19.99 -21.12 11.87
C ILE A 400 19.71 -21.40 10.40
N LYS A 401 19.78 -20.37 9.54
CA LYS A 401 19.59 -20.53 8.09
C LYS A 401 20.63 -21.48 7.49
N ALA A 402 21.91 -21.31 7.84
CA ALA A 402 22.98 -22.15 7.34
C ALA A 402 22.82 -23.62 7.77
N ARG A 403 22.43 -23.87 9.04
CA ARG A 403 22.10 -25.23 9.50
C ARG A 403 20.94 -25.81 8.71
N GLN A 404 19.82 -25.10 8.63
CA GLN A 404 18.61 -25.59 7.95
C GLN A 404 18.90 -25.89 6.47
N GLU A 405 19.44 -24.91 5.73
CA GLU A 405 19.57 -24.97 4.28
C GLU A 405 20.79 -25.76 3.81
N LYS A 406 21.92 -25.70 4.53
CA LYS A 406 23.17 -26.33 4.08
C LYS A 406 23.47 -27.64 4.80
N GLN A 407 23.27 -27.73 6.11
CA GLN A 407 23.63 -28.92 6.89
C GLN A 407 22.52 -29.98 6.84
N LEU A 408 21.26 -29.56 7.00
CA LEU A 408 20.10 -30.45 7.00
C LEU A 408 19.50 -30.65 5.59
N ASN A 409 19.96 -29.88 4.60
CA ASN A 409 19.41 -29.86 3.24
C ASN A 409 17.87 -29.67 3.23
N ARG A 410 17.38 -28.73 4.06
CA ARG A 410 15.97 -28.38 4.22
C ARG A 410 15.74 -26.91 3.93
N THR A 411 14.54 -26.55 3.51
CA THR A 411 14.13 -25.16 3.30
C THR A 411 13.50 -24.56 4.56
N LEU A 412 13.24 -23.25 4.54
CA LEU A 412 12.46 -22.57 5.58
C LEU A 412 11.04 -23.14 5.74
N HIS A 413 10.52 -23.84 4.73
CA HIS A 413 9.17 -24.39 4.70
C HIS A 413 9.05 -25.75 5.41
N ASP A 414 10.17 -26.40 5.70
CA ASP A 414 10.23 -27.74 6.30
C ASP A 414 10.25 -27.73 7.84
N PHE A 415 10.25 -26.55 8.46
CA PHE A 415 10.03 -26.47 9.90
C PHE A 415 8.61 -26.95 10.26
N PRO A 416 8.44 -27.60 11.44
CA PRO A 416 7.14 -27.70 12.09
C PRO A 416 6.50 -26.32 12.18
N LYS A 417 5.20 -26.22 11.90
CA LYS A 417 4.51 -24.93 11.84
C LYS A 417 3.34 -24.89 12.80
N THR A 418 3.19 -23.74 13.43
CA THR A 418 1.96 -23.35 14.10
C THR A 418 1.27 -22.28 13.29
N CYS A 419 -0.04 -22.41 13.14
CA CYS A 419 -0.85 -21.48 12.37
C CYS A 419 -1.68 -20.60 13.30
N MET A 420 -2.16 -19.49 12.76
CA MET A 420 -3.19 -18.69 13.44
C MET A 420 -4.41 -19.56 13.84
N ASP A 421 -5.05 -19.20 14.95
CA ASP A 421 -6.30 -19.81 15.41
C ASP A 421 -7.34 -19.92 14.28
N THR A 422 -8.04 -21.06 14.22
CA THR A 422 -9.00 -21.38 13.15
C THR A 422 -10.09 -20.31 13.01
N LYS A 423 -10.57 -19.73 14.12
CA LYS A 423 -11.59 -18.68 14.09
C LYS A 423 -11.04 -17.39 13.46
N LYS A 424 -9.80 -17.03 13.77
CA LYS A 424 -9.13 -15.88 13.16
C LYS A 424 -8.85 -16.11 11.67
N ILE A 425 -8.43 -17.32 11.27
CA ILE A 425 -8.24 -17.70 9.86
C ILE A 425 -9.56 -17.60 9.08
N GLN A 426 -10.65 -18.16 9.62
CA GLN A 426 -11.95 -18.11 8.96
C GLN A 426 -12.43 -16.66 8.80
N LYS A 427 -12.22 -15.82 9.83
CA LYS A 427 -12.55 -14.40 9.76
C LYS A 427 -11.75 -13.67 8.67
N LEU A 428 -10.47 -14.01 8.49
CA LEU A 428 -9.64 -13.44 7.44
C LEU A 428 -10.11 -13.87 6.04
N LEU A 429 -10.49 -15.14 5.86
CA LEU A 429 -11.07 -15.64 4.61
C LEU A 429 -12.38 -14.92 4.29
N THR A 430 -13.32 -14.85 5.23
CA THR A 430 -14.60 -14.16 5.06
C THR A 430 -14.39 -12.69 4.67
N LEU A 431 -13.49 -11.98 5.35
CA LEU A 431 -13.17 -10.59 5.01
C LEU A 431 -12.51 -10.47 3.63
N SER A 432 -11.67 -11.43 3.24
CA SER A 432 -11.02 -11.45 1.92
C SER A 432 -12.04 -11.61 0.80
N ILE A 433 -13.01 -12.50 0.97
CA ILE A 433 -14.14 -12.70 0.04
C ILE A 433 -14.99 -11.44 -0.05
N GLU A 434 -15.38 -10.86 1.09
CA GLU A 434 -16.19 -9.64 1.13
C GLU A 434 -15.51 -8.47 0.40
N VAL A 435 -14.21 -8.27 0.66
CA VAL A 435 -13.42 -7.22 0.02
C VAL A 435 -13.27 -7.43 -1.49
N ASP A 436 -13.15 -8.68 -1.94
CA ASP A 436 -13.09 -9.04 -3.36
C ASP A 436 -14.44 -8.80 -4.06
N ARG A 437 -15.54 -9.26 -3.45
CA ARG A 437 -16.91 -9.01 -3.92
C ARG A 437 -17.22 -7.51 -4.05
N ASN A 438 -16.76 -6.71 -3.10
CA ASN A 438 -16.97 -5.25 -3.14
C ASN A 438 -16.20 -4.55 -4.26
N LEU A 439 -15.17 -5.18 -4.84
CA LEU A 439 -14.43 -4.63 -5.97
C LEU A 439 -14.92 -5.18 -7.32
N PHE A 440 -15.20 -6.48 -7.42
CA PHE A 440 -15.50 -7.17 -8.68
C PHE A 440 -16.96 -7.63 -8.83
N GLY A 441 -17.78 -7.44 -7.80
CA GLY A 441 -19.11 -8.04 -7.71
C GLY A 441 -19.07 -9.51 -7.25
N THR A 442 -20.25 -10.12 -7.12
CA THR A 442 -20.36 -11.53 -6.72
C THR A 442 -20.07 -12.44 -7.92
N SER A 443 -19.11 -13.34 -7.79
CA SER A 443 -18.79 -14.37 -8.78
C SER A 443 -18.35 -15.65 -8.06
N GLN A 444 -19.11 -16.73 -8.26
CA GLN A 444 -18.83 -18.02 -7.62
C GLN A 444 -17.45 -18.56 -8.03
N THR A 445 -17.13 -18.59 -9.32
CA THR A 445 -15.84 -19.06 -9.83
C THR A 445 -14.66 -18.28 -9.25
N ARG A 446 -14.80 -16.95 -9.13
CA ARG A 446 -13.75 -16.11 -8.55
C ARG A 446 -13.57 -16.36 -7.05
N GLU A 447 -14.67 -16.56 -6.33
CA GLU A 447 -14.66 -16.86 -4.91
C GLU A 447 -14.08 -18.23 -4.59
N GLU A 448 -14.39 -19.24 -5.41
CA GLU A 448 -13.78 -20.57 -5.35
C GLU A 448 -12.27 -20.47 -5.60
N ALA A 449 -11.84 -19.73 -6.63
CA ALA A 449 -10.42 -19.50 -6.91
C ALA A 449 -9.69 -18.76 -5.77
N LEU A 450 -10.32 -17.74 -5.19
CA LEU A 450 -9.80 -17.04 -4.01
C LEU A 450 -9.67 -17.98 -2.82
N THR A 451 -10.71 -18.76 -2.53
CA THR A 451 -10.77 -19.70 -1.41
C THR A 451 -9.70 -20.78 -1.55
N GLN A 452 -9.57 -21.36 -2.74
CA GLN A 452 -8.54 -22.34 -3.05
C GLN A 452 -7.14 -21.74 -2.82
N LYS A 453 -6.86 -20.56 -3.40
CA LYS A 453 -5.56 -19.89 -3.23
C LYS A 453 -5.28 -19.48 -1.78
N PHE A 454 -6.32 -19.15 -1.00
CA PHE A 454 -6.20 -18.85 0.42
C PHE A 454 -5.72 -20.09 1.19
N TRP A 455 -6.35 -21.24 0.97
CA TRP A 455 -6.00 -22.48 1.66
C TRP A 455 -4.65 -23.05 1.20
N ASP A 456 -4.35 -23.00 -0.11
CA ASP A 456 -3.05 -23.40 -0.65
C ASP A 456 -1.91 -22.51 -0.11
N GLY A 457 -2.20 -21.21 0.06
CA GLY A 457 -1.26 -20.25 0.61
C GLY A 457 -1.10 -20.33 2.13
N LYS A 458 -2.07 -20.89 2.86
CA LYS A 458 -2.09 -20.88 4.34
C LYS A 458 -0.78 -21.41 4.95
N PRO A 459 -0.23 -22.58 4.57
CA PRO A 459 0.96 -23.14 5.22
C PRO A 459 2.22 -22.29 5.07
N THR A 460 2.30 -21.43 4.05
CA THR A 460 3.47 -20.59 3.77
C THR A 460 3.26 -19.14 4.17
N LYS A 461 2.00 -18.68 4.24
CA LYS A 461 1.63 -17.28 4.43
C LYS A 461 0.97 -16.97 5.77
N LEU A 462 0.36 -17.94 6.44
CA LEU A 462 -0.44 -17.71 7.66
C LEU A 462 0.00 -18.59 8.85
N CYS A 463 1.13 -19.27 8.67
CA CYS A 463 1.76 -20.11 9.68
C CYS A 463 3.22 -19.71 9.81
N SER A 464 3.74 -19.86 11.02
CA SER A 464 5.15 -19.62 11.37
C SER A 464 5.76 -20.88 11.95
N VAL A 465 7.08 -20.90 12.10
CA VAL A 465 7.75 -21.98 12.82
C VAL A 465 7.13 -22.20 14.21
N ASP A 466 6.87 -23.46 14.55
CA ASP A 466 6.51 -23.87 15.90
C ASP A 466 7.79 -24.04 16.73
N THR A 467 8.14 -22.99 17.46
CA THR A 467 9.39 -22.96 18.22
C THR A 467 9.41 -23.98 19.34
N ASN A 468 8.26 -24.34 19.91
CA ASN A 468 8.21 -25.32 21.00
C ASN A 468 8.59 -26.70 20.48
N VAL A 469 8.08 -27.08 19.30
CA VAL A 469 8.43 -28.35 18.67
C VAL A 469 9.91 -28.38 18.27
N VAL A 470 10.40 -27.30 17.65
CA VAL A 470 11.81 -27.23 17.22
C VAL A 470 12.77 -27.23 18.41
N LEU A 471 12.47 -26.51 19.50
CA LEU A 471 13.34 -26.41 20.68
C LEU A 471 13.15 -27.56 21.68
N ALA A 472 12.19 -28.46 21.45
CA ALA A 472 12.07 -29.74 22.16
C ALA A 472 12.96 -30.83 21.52
N ASP A 473 13.36 -30.66 20.26
CA ASP A 473 14.27 -31.57 19.56
C ASP A 473 15.69 -31.48 20.17
N PRO A 474 16.24 -32.58 20.71
CA PRO A 474 17.59 -32.60 21.29
C PRO A 474 18.67 -32.10 20.31
N GLU A 475 18.57 -32.42 19.02
CA GLU A 475 19.57 -32.01 18.04
C GLU A 475 19.63 -30.49 17.86
N TRP A 476 18.49 -29.82 17.94
CA TRP A 476 18.43 -28.36 17.90
C TRP A 476 18.92 -27.74 19.19
N ARG A 477 18.53 -28.29 20.36
CA ARG A 477 18.99 -27.79 21.67
C ARG A 477 20.51 -27.89 21.80
N ASP A 478 21.07 -29.04 21.46
CA ASP A 478 22.51 -29.30 21.52
C ASP A 478 23.28 -28.40 20.55
N TRP A 479 22.72 -28.17 19.36
CA TRP A 479 23.28 -27.22 18.40
C TRP A 479 23.25 -25.78 18.94
N PHE A 480 22.14 -25.35 19.54
CA PHE A 480 22.05 -24.01 20.14
C PHE A 480 23.04 -23.83 21.29
N ALA A 481 23.24 -24.86 22.12
CA ALA A 481 24.17 -24.83 23.25
C ALA A 481 25.66 -24.77 22.81
N ASN A 482 25.99 -25.22 21.61
CA ASN A 482 27.36 -25.25 21.10
C ASN A 482 27.73 -23.95 20.37
N THR A 483 28.25 -22.97 21.12
CA THR A 483 28.60 -21.63 20.62
C THR A 483 29.62 -21.63 19.47
N THR A 484 30.51 -22.62 19.39
CA THR A 484 31.49 -22.74 18.29
C THR A 484 30.81 -22.98 16.94
N THR A 485 29.62 -23.57 16.93
CA THR A 485 28.89 -23.86 15.69
C THR A 485 28.14 -22.66 15.10
N MET A 486 28.03 -21.54 15.84
CA MET A 486 27.31 -20.33 15.40
C MET A 486 28.20 -19.23 14.83
N THR A 487 29.52 -19.36 14.94
CA THR A 487 30.50 -18.38 14.44
C THR A 487 31.13 -18.75 13.09
N MET A 488 30.78 -19.91 12.54
CA MET A 488 31.12 -20.35 11.17
C MET A 488 30.06 -19.87 10.17
#